data_AF-A0A645DQP4-F1
#
_entry.id   AF-A0A645DQP4-F1
#
_cell.length_a   1.000
_cell.length_b   1.000
_cell.length_c   1.000
_cell.angle_alpha   90.00
_cell.angle_beta   90.00
_cell.angle_gamma   90.00
#
_symmetry.space_group_name_H-M   'P 1'
#
loop_
_entity.id
_entity.type
_entity.pdbx_description
1 polymer ?
#
loop_
_entity_poly.entity_id
_entity_poly.type
_entity_poly.pdbx_seq_one_letter_code
_entity_poly.pdbx_strand_id
1 'polypeptide(L)' 'MFIGNSERIELRHQAHSREIFVGGAVMAAKWVFSQKKGVVYDMSDVLS' A
#
# COMPACT_ATOMS: atom_id res chain seq x y z
N MET A 1 8.01 -8.84 12.76
CA MET A 1 8.58 -8.66 14.11
C MET A 1 10.05 -9.02 14.02
N PHE A 2 10.93 -8.10 14.41
CA PHE A 2 12.38 -8.29 14.41
C PHE A 2 12.84 -8.32 15.86
N ILE A 3 13.61 -9.34 16.25
CA ILE A 3 14.05 -9.56 17.63
C ILE A 3 15.58 -9.70 17.63
N GLY A 4 16.24 -8.80 18.35
CA GLY A 4 17.66 -8.88 18.67
C GLY A 4 17.88 -9.33 20.13
N ASN A 5 19.14 -9.45 20.54
CA ASN A 5 19.51 -9.96 21.87
C ASN A 5 18.92 -9.16 23.04
N SER A 6 18.64 -7.87 22.85
CA SER A 6 18.05 -6.98 23.85
C SER A 6 17.05 -5.98 23.26
N GLU A 7 16.58 -6.20 22.03
CA GLU A 7 15.70 -5.26 21.34
C GLU A 7 14.60 -5.97 20.55
N ARG A 8 13.47 -5.27 20.40
CA ARG A 8 12.31 -5.75 19.64
C ARG A 8 11.74 -4.59 18.83
N ILE A 9 11.59 -4.83 17.53
CA ILE A 9 10.91 -3.92 16.61
C ILE A 9 9.68 -4.63 16.05
N GLU A 10 8.51 -4.04 16.25
CA GLU A 10 7.24 -4.52 15.72
C GLU A 10 6.61 -3.45 14.82
N LEU A 11 6.19 -3.89 13.63
CA LEU A 11 5.43 -3.10 12.68
C LEU A 11 4.06 -3.77 12.52
N ARG A 12 3.01 -3.07 12.92
CA ARG A 12 1.63 -3.57 12.84
C ARG A 12 0.73 -2.52 12.20
N HIS A 13 -0.04 -2.95 11.21
CA HIS A 13 -1.15 -2.17 10.65
C HIS A 13 -2.45 -2.91 10.95
N GLN A 14 -3.45 -2.20 11.44
CA GLN A 14 -4.78 -2.73 11.73
C GLN A 14 -5.83 -1.87 11.05
N ALA A 15 -6.58 -2.45 10.13
CA ALA A 15 -7.70 -1.78 9.48
C ALA A 15 -8.98 -1.96 10.32
N HIS A 16 -9.67 -0.85 10.60
CA HIS A 16 -10.95 -0.87 11.32
C HIS A 16 -12.15 -1.16 10.42
N SER A 17 -12.04 -0.88 9.12
CA SER A 17 -13.07 -1.15 8.12
C SER A 17 -12.42 -1.49 6.78
N ARG A 18 -13.23 -2.00 5.84
CA ARG A 18 -12.77 -2.25 4.46
C ARG A 18 -12.65 -0.97 3.63
N GLU A 19 -13.12 0.16 4.14
CA GLU A 19 -13.13 1.44 3.41
C GLU A 19 -11.72 1.91 3.08
N ILE A 20 -10.72 1.57 3.91
CA ILE A 20 -9.32 1.93 3.63
C ILE A 20 -8.81 1.30 2.32
N PHE A 21 -9.26 0.09 1.99
CA PHE A 21 -8.91 -0.56 0.72
C PHE A 21 -9.66 0.06 -0.46
N VAL A 22 -10.91 0.48 -0.25
CA VAL A 22 -11.69 1.20 -1.27
C VAL A 22 -11.02 2.54 -1.59
N GLY A 23 -10.54 3.26 -0.58
CA GLY A 23 -9.76 4.49 -0.76
C GLY A 23 -8.52 4.27 -1.64
N GLY A 24 -7.76 3.20 -1.38
CA GLY A 24 -6.61 2.81 -2.20
C GLY A 24 -6.99 2.48 -3.65
N ALA A 25 -8.08 1.74 -3.86
CA ALA A 25 -8.56 1.42 -5.21
C ALA A 25 -9.00 2.67 -5.99
N VAL A 26 -9.71 3.59 -5.35
CA VAL A 26 -10.13 4.86 -5.97
C VAL A 26 -8.91 5.75 -6.29
N MET A 27 -7.91 5.77 -5.41
CA MET A 27 -6.65 6.46 -5.66
C MET A 27 -5.93 5.88 -6.90
N ALA A 28 -5.77 4.55 -6.95
CA ALA A 28 -5.15 3.86 -8.08
C ALA A 28 -5.90 4.12 -9.40
N ALA A 29 -7.24 4.12 -9.37
CA ALA A 29 -8.07 4.40 -10.55
C ALA A 29 -7.87 5.81 -11.10
N LYS A 30 -7.61 6.80 -10.24
CA LYS A 30 -7.27 8.17 -10.68
C LYS A 30 -5.84 8.25 -11.20
N TRP A 31 -4.91 7.59 -10.53
CA TRP A 31 -3.48 7.62 -10.87
C TRP A 31 -3.16 6.93 -12.20
N VAL A 32 -3.82 5.81 -12.51
CA VAL A 32 -3.52 5.00 -13.71
C VAL A 32 -3.78 5.75 -15.02
N PHE A 33 -4.60 6.80 -15.01
CA PHE A 33 -4.95 7.56 -16.22
C PHE A 33 -3.74 8.23 -16.89
N SER A 34 -2.73 8.65 -16.12
CA SER A 34 -1.52 9.28 -16.65
C SER A 34 -0.39 8.29 -16.95
N GLN A 35 -0.63 6.98 -16.82
CA GLN A 35 0.42 5.96 -16.88
C GLN A 35 0.56 5.33 -18.27
N LYS A 36 1.69 4.65 -18.46
CA LYS A 36 2.00 3.99 -19.73
C LYS A 36 1.09 2.77 -19.93
N LYS A 37 0.46 2.70 -21.11
CA LYS A 37 -0.39 1.56 -21.50
C LYS A 37 0.43 0.27 -21.62
N GLY A 38 -0.19 -0.85 -21.27
CA GLY A 38 0.40 -2.19 -21.39
C GLY A 38 1.42 -2.53 -20.30
N VAL A 39 1.63 -1.63 -19.32
CA VAL A 39 2.42 -1.90 -18.12
C VAL A 39 1.50 -2.35 -17.01
N VAL A 40 1.92 -3.35 -16.25
CA VAL A 40 1.26 -3.77 -15.02
C VAL A 40 1.91 -3.02 -13.86
N TYR A 41 1.09 -2.37 -13.06
CA TYR A 41 1.51 -1.57 -11.90
C TYR A 41 0.97 -2.18 -10.61
N ASP A 42 1.62 -1.88 -9.49
CA ASP A 42 1.15 -2.22 -8.16
C ASP A 42 0.99 -0.98 -7.26
N MET A 43 0.56 -1.17 -6.01
CA MET A 43 0.31 -0.06 -5.09
C MET A 43 1.59 0.68 -4.67
N SER A 44 2.77 0.08 -4.79
CA SER A 44 4.04 0.76 -4.55
C SER A 44 4.28 1.85 -5.59
N ASP A 45 3.88 1.63 -6.85
CA ASP A 45 3.92 2.64 -7.91
C ASP A 45 2.90 3.77 -7.68
N VAL A 46 1.74 3.43 -7.11
CA VAL A 46 0.69 4.41 -6.78
C VAL A 46 1.09 5.28 -5.57
N LEU A 47 1.85 4.71 -4.64
CA LEU A 47 2.24 5.34 -3.36
C LEU A 47 3.63 5.98 -3.39
N SER A 48 4.35 5.91 -4.50
CA SER A 48 5.69 6.50 -4.69
C SER A 48 5.68 8.02 -4.83
#